data_AF-W2HQT3-F1
#
_entry.id   AF-W2HQT3-F1
#
_cell.length_a   1.000
_cell.length_b   1.000
_cell.length_c   1.000
_cell.angle_alpha   90.00
_cell.angle_beta   90.00
_cell.angle_gamma   90.00
#
_symmetry.space_group_name_H-M   'P 1'
#
loop_
_entity.id
_entity.type
_entity.pdbx_description
1 polymer ?
#
loop_
_entity_poly.entity_id
_entity_poly.type
_entity_poly.pdbx_seq_one_letter_code
_entity_poly.pdbx_strand_id
1 'polypeptide(L)'
;MPPRTSVSKKSGENKLPEKKSACKRFNLPVPQDYVSPLKRRREARREAVSLKAERKIATAQELRAYAKQTKDHNEVVLIYGRFLWDSYHTTTQGRHIVRLHLYDAVTDDAVEDLLELMTATLWDEVKGCNGVPTPGDIVCISRFTGLDVFRGEACQFNTKLSGIKVEDFGQKEGSDKEKGRAHDGQD
;
A
#
# COMPACT_ATOMS: atom_id res chain seq x y z
N MET A 1 6.15 82.55 0.50
CA MET A 1 4.91 82.44 -0.33
C MET A 1 5.20 81.50 -1.51
N PRO A 2 4.26 80.63 -1.92
CA PRO A 2 4.52 79.36 -2.63
C PRO A 2 4.30 79.45 -4.17
N PRO A 3 4.48 78.35 -4.93
CA PRO A 3 3.37 77.42 -5.24
C PRO A 3 3.77 75.92 -5.11
N ARG A 4 2.96 75.02 -4.51
CA ARG A 4 1.87 74.16 -5.09
C ARG A 4 2.26 73.61 -6.48
N THR A 5 2.36 72.32 -6.78
CA THR A 5 1.61 71.09 -6.43
C THR A 5 2.50 69.87 -6.75
N SER A 6 2.35 68.71 -6.10
CA SER A 6 1.65 67.60 -6.75
C SER A 6 1.27 66.51 -5.74
N VAL A 7 0.00 66.14 -5.82
CA VAL A 7 -0.59 64.94 -5.22
C VAL A 7 -0.13 63.75 -6.05
N SER A 8 0.38 62.69 -5.42
CA SER A 8 0.40 61.36 -6.00
C SER A 8 0.03 60.31 -4.97
N LYS A 9 -1.12 59.70 -5.25
CA LYS A 9 -1.80 58.62 -4.56
C LYS A 9 -0.83 57.50 -4.15
N LYS A 10 -0.71 57.22 -2.85
CA LYS A 10 -0.43 55.84 -2.41
C LYS A 10 -1.76 55.11 -2.37
N SER A 11 -1.93 54.23 -3.37
CA SER A 11 -2.96 53.21 -3.42
C SER A 11 -3.00 52.43 -2.12
N GLY A 12 -4.17 52.36 -1.51
CA GLY A 12 -4.39 51.60 -0.29
C GLY A 12 -4.07 50.13 -0.50
N GLU A 13 -3.14 49.62 0.31
CA GLU A 13 -3.13 48.21 0.67
C GLU A 13 -4.39 47.93 1.49
N ASN A 14 -5.47 47.55 0.81
CA ASN A 14 -6.55 46.81 1.44
C ASN A 14 -5.99 45.43 1.81
N LYS A 15 -5.36 45.33 2.98
CA LYS A 15 -5.21 44.05 3.68
C LYS A 15 -6.61 43.55 4.01
N LEU A 16 -7.13 42.70 3.12
CA LEU A 16 -8.24 41.80 3.43
C LEU A 16 -7.89 41.08 4.73
N PRO A 17 -8.71 41.17 5.79
CA PRO A 17 -8.47 40.38 6.97
C PRO A 17 -8.63 38.90 6.57
N GLU A 18 -7.58 38.11 6.77
CA GLU A 18 -7.68 36.65 6.82
C GLU A 18 -8.73 36.29 7.86
N LYS A 19 -9.96 36.07 7.40
CA LYS A 19 -10.95 35.34 8.19
C LYS A 19 -10.46 33.90 8.24
N LYS A 20 -9.57 33.63 9.21
CA LYS A 20 -9.42 32.28 9.76
C LYS A 20 -10.80 31.92 10.29
N SER A 21 -11.59 31.23 9.47
CA SER A 21 -12.80 30.54 9.91
C SER A 21 -12.35 29.42 10.83
N ALA A 22 -11.99 29.79 12.06
CA ALA A 22 -11.87 28.87 13.16
C ALA A 22 -13.25 28.21 13.26
N CYS A 23 -13.35 26.99 12.74
CA CYS A 23 -14.50 26.15 12.94
C CYS A 23 -14.60 25.94 14.46
N LYS A 24 -15.41 26.76 15.12
CA LYS A 24 -15.67 26.65 16.56
C LYS A 24 -16.32 25.29 16.77
N ARG A 25 -15.54 24.29 17.14
CA ARG A 25 -16.06 23.00 17.60
C ARG A 25 -16.79 23.28 18.91
N PHE A 26 -18.11 23.37 18.83
CA PHE A 26 -18.93 23.39 20.03
C PHE A 26 -18.74 22.05 20.75
N ASN A 27 -18.23 22.09 21.98
CA ASN A 27 -18.13 20.91 22.83
C ASN A 27 -19.53 20.61 23.39
N LEU A 28 -20.35 19.94 22.60
CA LEU A 28 -21.62 19.38 23.04
C LEU A 28 -21.38 18.00 23.65
N PRO A 29 -22.07 17.65 24.75
CA PRO A 29 -22.03 16.29 25.26
C PRO A 29 -22.57 15.32 24.21
N VAL A 30 -21.78 14.33 23.84
CA VAL A 30 -22.19 13.24 22.94
C VAL A 30 -23.07 12.29 23.75
N PRO A 31 -24.31 11.98 23.33
CA PRO A 31 -25.15 11.01 24.02
C PRO A 31 -24.44 9.65 24.14
N GLN A 32 -24.62 8.95 25.26
CA GLN A 32 -23.90 7.69 25.54
C GLN A 32 -24.09 6.63 24.44
N ASP A 33 -25.27 6.57 23.83
CA ASP A 33 -25.61 5.60 22.79
C ASP A 33 -25.43 6.13 21.36
N TYR A 34 -24.84 7.32 21.19
CA TYR A 34 -24.65 7.89 19.86
C TYR A 34 -23.54 7.17 19.10
N VAL A 35 -23.93 6.40 18.10
CA VAL A 35 -23.03 5.90 17.05
C VAL A 35 -23.10 6.85 15.86
N SER A 36 -21.97 7.47 15.51
CA SER A 36 -21.94 8.36 14.35
C SER A 36 -22.34 7.60 13.07
N PRO A 37 -23.09 8.22 12.14
CA PRO A 37 -23.45 7.58 10.88
C PRO A 37 -22.24 7.05 10.11
N LEU A 38 -21.09 7.73 10.21
CA LEU A 38 -19.83 7.29 9.62
C LEU A 38 -19.29 6.02 10.27
N LYS A 39 -19.38 5.89 11.60
CA LYS A 39 -18.95 4.69 12.33
C LYS A 39 -19.83 3.49 11.95
N ARG A 40 -21.16 3.66 11.97
CA ARG A 40 -22.11 2.62 11.56
C ARG A 40 -21.88 2.16 10.11
N ARG A 41 -21.62 3.09 9.17
CA ARG A 41 -21.27 2.74 7.78
C ARG A 41 -19.94 1.98 7.67
N ARG A 42 -18.95 2.31 8.49
CA ARG A 42 -17.66 1.60 8.52
C ARG A 42 -17.83 0.18 9.05
N GLU A 43 -18.63 0.00 10.09
CA GLU A 43 -18.93 -1.32 10.69
C GLU A 43 -19.70 -2.21 9.71
N ALA A 44 -20.80 -1.71 9.13
CA ALA A 44 -21.56 -2.44 8.12
C ALA A 44 -20.69 -2.82 6.89
N ARG A 45 -19.77 -1.94 6.48
CA ARG A 45 -18.81 -2.25 5.40
C ARG A 45 -17.81 -3.33 5.81
N ARG A 46 -17.36 -3.35 7.06
CA ARG A 46 -16.45 -4.40 7.58
C ARG A 46 -17.16 -5.75 7.65
N GLU A 47 -18.38 -5.78 8.14
CA GLU A 47 -19.22 -6.99 8.18
C GLU A 47 -19.50 -7.51 6.77
N ALA A 48 -19.88 -6.62 5.85
CA ALA A 48 -20.08 -7.00 4.45
C ALA A 48 -18.80 -7.52 3.77
N VAL A 49 -17.62 -7.01 4.15
CA VAL A 49 -16.34 -7.55 3.67
C VAL A 49 -16.03 -8.91 4.30
N SER A 50 -16.37 -9.13 5.57
CA SER A 50 -16.15 -10.39 6.28
C SER A 50 -16.99 -11.56 5.72
N LEU A 51 -18.08 -11.26 5.02
CA LEU A 51 -18.95 -12.26 4.38
C LEU A 51 -18.52 -12.60 2.95
N LYS A 52 -17.57 -11.86 2.37
CA LYS A 52 -17.08 -12.12 1.01
C LYS A 52 -16.10 -13.27 1.00
N ALA A 53 -16.13 -14.04 -0.09
CA ALA A 53 -15.13 -15.08 -0.30
C ALA A 53 -13.75 -14.43 -0.52
N GLU A 54 -12.75 -14.89 0.23
CA GLU A 54 -11.37 -14.48 0.03
C GLU A 54 -10.72 -15.34 -1.04
N ARG A 55 -10.27 -14.71 -2.13
CA ARG A 55 -9.48 -15.34 -3.18
C ARG A 55 -8.01 -14.94 -3.01
N LYS A 56 -7.15 -15.92 -2.79
CA LYS A 56 -5.71 -15.74 -2.73
C LYS A 56 -5.12 -16.00 -4.11
N ILE A 57 -4.31 -15.08 -4.60
CA ILE A 57 -3.59 -15.20 -5.87
C ILE A 57 -2.11 -15.14 -5.53
N ALA A 58 -1.36 -16.19 -5.87
CA ALA A 58 0.03 -16.33 -5.46
C ALA A 58 1.02 -16.30 -6.63
N THR A 59 0.52 -16.32 -7.87
CA THR A 59 1.33 -16.31 -9.09
C THR A 59 0.92 -15.20 -10.05
N ALA A 60 1.88 -14.72 -10.85
CA ALA A 60 1.65 -13.77 -11.92
C ALA A 60 0.69 -14.34 -12.98
N GLN A 61 0.76 -15.64 -13.26
CA GLN A 61 -0.16 -16.32 -14.17
C GLN A 61 -1.62 -16.25 -13.69
N GLU A 62 -1.86 -16.57 -12.41
CA GLU A 62 -3.19 -16.45 -11.81
C GLU A 62 -3.68 -15.00 -11.82
N LEU A 63 -2.79 -14.05 -11.52
CA LEU A 63 -3.14 -12.63 -11.52
C LEU A 63 -3.51 -12.12 -12.91
N ARG A 64 -2.81 -12.58 -13.95
CA ARG A 64 -3.13 -12.29 -15.36
C ARG A 64 -4.47 -12.89 -15.76
N ALA A 65 -4.73 -14.15 -15.38
CA ALA A 65 -6.01 -14.79 -15.63
C ALA A 65 -7.15 -14.03 -14.96
N TYR A 66 -6.95 -13.60 -13.70
CA TYR A 66 -7.90 -12.79 -12.96
C TYR A 66 -8.13 -11.41 -13.60
N ALA A 67 -7.07 -10.74 -14.08
CA ALA A 67 -7.19 -9.43 -14.74
C ALA A 67 -8.02 -9.49 -16.03
N LYS A 68 -7.99 -10.63 -16.74
CA LYS A 68 -8.76 -10.87 -17.97
C LYS A 68 -10.21 -11.28 -17.73
N GLN A 69 -10.54 -11.74 -16.52
CA GLN A 69 -11.90 -12.17 -16.16
C GLN A 69 -12.79 -10.97 -15.82
N THR A 70 -14.10 -11.11 -16.05
CA THR A 70 -15.09 -10.18 -15.51
C THR A 70 -15.08 -10.29 -13.99
N LYS A 71 -14.75 -9.19 -13.31
CA LYS A 71 -14.58 -9.17 -11.85
C LYS A 71 -15.88 -9.51 -11.15
N ASP A 72 -15.85 -10.53 -10.29
CA ASP A 72 -16.98 -10.80 -9.40
C ASP A 72 -17.00 -9.72 -8.30
N HIS A 73 -18.16 -9.12 -8.07
CA HIS A 73 -18.27 -8.06 -7.06
C HIS A 73 -18.32 -8.62 -5.63
N ASN A 74 -18.46 -9.94 -5.47
CA ASN A 74 -18.62 -10.59 -4.18
C ASN A 74 -17.35 -11.24 -3.61
N GLU A 75 -16.19 -11.06 -4.25
CA GLU A 75 -14.91 -11.58 -3.74
C GLU A 75 -14.01 -10.46 -3.18
N VAL A 76 -13.17 -10.84 -2.23
CA VAL A 76 -12.03 -10.05 -1.74
C VAL A 76 -10.78 -10.75 -2.25
N VAL A 77 -9.98 -10.05 -3.06
CA VAL A 77 -8.78 -10.62 -3.64
C VAL A 77 -7.56 -10.18 -2.84
N LEU A 78 -6.72 -11.15 -2.47
CA LEU A 78 -5.42 -10.96 -1.84
C LEU A 78 -4.35 -11.41 -2.83
N ILE A 79 -3.45 -10.49 -3.18
CA ILE A 79 -2.31 -10.79 -4.07
C ILE A 79 -1.10 -11.05 -3.18
N TYR A 80 -0.48 -12.21 -3.35
CA TYR A 80 0.78 -12.58 -2.73
C TYR A 80 1.87 -12.55 -3.80
N GLY A 81 3.02 -11.96 -3.45
CA GLY A 81 4.22 -12.02 -4.27
C GLY A 81 5.45 -11.87 -3.41
N ARG A 82 6.56 -12.47 -3.82
CA ARG A 82 7.86 -12.23 -3.18
C ARG A 82 8.43 -10.91 -3.66
N PHE A 83 8.89 -10.09 -2.72
CA PHE A 83 9.53 -8.84 -3.06
C PHE A 83 10.88 -9.08 -3.74
N LEU A 84 11.14 -8.35 -4.82
CA LEU A 84 12.42 -8.40 -5.51
C LEU A 84 13.21 -7.12 -5.30
N TRP A 85 12.63 -5.98 -5.67
CA TRP A 85 13.25 -4.66 -5.55
C TRP A 85 12.22 -3.55 -5.72
N ASP A 86 12.58 -2.33 -5.34
CA ASP A 86 11.78 -1.13 -5.50
C ASP A 86 12.45 -0.07 -6.40
N SER A 87 11.63 0.73 -7.08
CA SER A 87 12.11 1.89 -7.83
C SER A 87 11.35 3.16 -7.50
N TYR A 88 12.10 4.26 -7.30
CA TYR A 88 11.56 5.57 -6.99
C TYR A 88 11.46 6.41 -8.25
N HIS A 89 10.27 6.97 -8.48
CA HIS A 89 9.97 7.80 -9.63
C HIS A 89 9.39 9.13 -9.19
N THR A 90 9.68 10.19 -9.94
CA THR A 90 9.01 11.48 -9.78
C THR A 90 8.24 11.80 -11.04
N THR A 91 6.95 12.06 -10.90
CA THR A 91 6.09 12.45 -12.02
C THR A 91 6.44 13.86 -12.51
N THR A 92 6.00 14.21 -13.72
CA THR A 92 6.13 15.57 -14.27
C THR A 92 5.47 16.65 -13.41
N GLN A 93 4.51 16.26 -12.56
CA GLN A 93 3.82 17.15 -11.60
C GLN A 93 4.50 17.19 -10.22
N GLY A 94 5.70 16.61 -10.07
CA GLY A 94 6.46 16.61 -8.83
C GLY A 94 5.97 15.62 -7.77
N ARG A 95 5.02 14.73 -8.09
CA ARG A 95 4.56 13.67 -7.16
C ARG A 95 5.53 12.50 -7.18
N HIS A 96 5.78 11.93 -6.01
CA HIS A 96 6.62 10.74 -5.84
C HIS A 96 5.79 9.46 -5.98
N ILE A 97 6.39 8.47 -6.61
CA ILE A 97 5.82 7.15 -6.84
C ILE A 97 6.89 6.12 -6.51
N VAL A 98 6.52 5.06 -5.80
CA VAL A 98 7.36 3.89 -5.59
C VAL A 98 6.75 2.73 -6.37
N ARG A 99 7.56 1.99 -7.12
CA ARG A 99 7.11 0.73 -7.74
C ARG A 99 7.79 -0.43 -7.04
N LEU A 100 7.00 -1.37 -6.54
CA LEU A 100 7.50 -2.66 -6.07
C LEU A 100 7.46 -3.63 -7.23
N HIS A 101 8.57 -4.33 -7.43
CA HIS A 101 8.68 -5.43 -8.37
C HIS A 101 8.62 -6.72 -7.56
N LEU A 102 7.64 -7.55 -7.90
CA LEU A 102 7.33 -8.80 -7.21
C LEU A 102 7.37 -9.95 -8.20
N TYR A 103 7.68 -11.14 -7.71
CA TYR A 103 7.56 -12.40 -8.43
C TYR A 103 6.67 -13.37 -7.65
N ASP A 104 6.45 -14.55 -8.21
CA ASP A 104 5.55 -15.56 -7.65
C ASP A 104 5.89 -15.87 -6.19
N ALA A 105 4.86 -15.92 -5.34
CA ALA A 105 5.05 -16.18 -3.92
C ALA A 105 5.48 -17.63 -3.62
N VAL A 106 5.17 -18.53 -4.55
CA VAL A 106 5.33 -19.99 -4.40
C VAL A 106 6.53 -20.56 -5.16
N THR A 107 7.27 -19.74 -5.91
CA THR A 107 8.47 -20.24 -6.60
C THR A 107 9.65 -20.35 -5.65
N ASP A 108 10.46 -21.38 -5.89
CA ASP A 108 11.78 -21.58 -5.30
C ASP A 108 12.90 -21.31 -6.34
N ASP A 109 12.54 -20.82 -7.53
CA ASP A 109 13.48 -20.53 -8.61
C ASP A 109 14.47 -19.43 -8.21
N ALA A 110 15.67 -19.51 -8.77
CA ALA A 110 16.66 -18.45 -8.62
C ALA A 110 16.14 -17.15 -9.24
N VAL A 111 16.51 -16.02 -8.65
CA VAL A 111 16.09 -14.69 -9.10
C VAL A 111 16.40 -14.45 -10.59
N GLU A 112 17.47 -15.06 -11.08
CA GLU A 112 17.97 -14.96 -12.45
C GLU A 112 17.04 -15.61 -13.49
N ASP A 113 16.22 -16.58 -13.07
CA ASP A 113 15.27 -17.31 -13.92
C ASP A 113 13.85 -16.75 -13.85
N LEU A 114 13.64 -15.65 -13.10
CA LEU A 114 12.33 -15.03 -12.93
C LEU A 114 11.89 -14.29 -14.20
N LEU A 115 11.01 -14.94 -14.96
CA LEU A 115 10.47 -14.40 -16.22
C LEU A 115 9.20 -13.56 -16.03
N GLU A 116 8.43 -13.77 -14.97
CA GLU A 116 7.12 -13.13 -14.79
C GLU A 116 7.08 -12.21 -13.56
N LEU A 117 6.95 -10.91 -13.82
CA LEU A 117 6.93 -9.89 -12.78
C LEU A 117 5.55 -9.26 -12.62
N MET A 118 5.17 -9.09 -11.36
CA MET A 118 4.06 -8.25 -10.92
C MET A 118 4.62 -6.89 -10.47
N THR A 119 4.01 -5.80 -10.90
CA THR A 119 4.43 -4.45 -10.52
C THR A 119 3.33 -3.74 -9.74
N ALA A 120 3.59 -3.46 -8.47
CA ALA A 120 2.70 -2.69 -7.61
C ALA A 120 3.17 -1.23 -7.55
N THR A 121 2.31 -0.29 -7.95
CA THR A 121 2.61 1.14 -7.91
C THR A 121 2.00 1.77 -6.65
N LEU A 122 2.84 2.36 -5.83
CA LEU A 122 2.47 3.08 -4.61
C LEU A 122 2.59 4.58 -4.86
N TRP A 123 1.56 5.30 -4.43
CA TRP A 123 1.56 6.75 -4.37
C TRP A 123 1.91 7.15 -2.94
N ASP A 124 3.16 7.55 -2.72
CA ASP A 124 3.65 8.02 -1.42
C ASP A 124 4.22 9.42 -1.56
N GLU A 125 3.88 10.30 -0.61
CA GLU A 125 4.44 11.65 -0.51
C GLU A 125 5.69 11.67 0.38
N VAL A 126 5.86 10.64 1.23
CA VAL A 126 6.98 10.49 2.15
C VAL A 126 8.01 9.57 1.51
N LYS A 127 9.26 10.03 1.44
CA LYS A 127 10.36 9.20 0.93
C LYS A 127 10.55 8.00 1.85
N GLY A 128 10.24 6.82 1.33
CA GLY A 128 10.54 5.53 1.96
C GLY A 128 9.30 4.82 2.48
N CYS A 129 9.11 3.58 2.02
CA CYS A 129 8.20 2.67 2.70
C CYS A 129 8.77 2.39 4.10
N ASN A 130 8.21 2.96 5.16
CA ASN A 130 8.60 2.53 6.50
C ASN A 130 8.25 1.03 6.65
N GLY A 131 9.26 0.18 6.80
CA GLY A 131 9.12 -1.28 6.69
C GLY A 131 9.25 -1.79 5.25
N VAL A 132 10.27 -1.33 4.51
CA VAL A 132 10.60 -1.82 3.17
C VAL A 132 10.77 -3.35 3.24
N PRO A 133 10.00 -4.13 2.47
CA PRO A 133 10.25 -5.57 2.39
C PRO A 133 11.67 -5.83 1.89
N THR A 134 12.31 -6.86 2.42
CA THR A 134 13.63 -7.32 1.97
C THR A 134 13.46 -8.22 0.76
N PRO A 135 14.39 -8.25 -0.22
CA PRO A 135 14.31 -9.19 -1.33
C PRO A 135 14.11 -10.63 -0.83
N GLY A 136 13.07 -11.30 -1.31
CA GLY A 136 12.64 -12.63 -0.88
C GLY A 136 11.46 -12.66 0.08
N ASP A 137 11.15 -11.55 0.77
CA ASP A 137 10.01 -11.45 1.70
C ASP A 137 8.69 -11.63 0.96
N ILE A 138 7.76 -12.37 1.57
CA ILE A 138 6.41 -12.51 1.01
C ILE A 138 5.58 -11.30 1.37
N VAL A 139 5.08 -10.61 0.35
CA VAL A 139 4.24 -9.42 0.47
C VAL A 139 2.80 -9.78 0.13
N CYS A 140 1.89 -9.46 1.03
CA CYS A 140 0.44 -9.57 0.86
C CYS A 140 -0.17 -8.19 0.56
N ILE A 141 -0.91 -8.11 -0.54
CA ILE A 141 -1.57 -6.89 -1.02
C ILE A 141 -3.08 -7.12 -1.01
N SER A 142 -3.74 -6.48 -0.06
CA SER A 142 -5.18 -6.62 0.20
C SER A 142 -6.05 -5.53 -0.42
N ARG A 143 -5.43 -4.45 -0.92
CA ARG A 143 -6.12 -3.31 -1.52
C ARG A 143 -5.38 -2.82 -2.73
N PHE A 144 -5.98 -3.02 -3.90
CA PHE A 144 -5.40 -2.57 -5.15
C PHE A 144 -6.47 -2.01 -6.08
N THR A 145 -6.04 -1.20 -7.05
CA THR A 145 -6.90 -0.61 -8.09
C THR A 145 -6.17 -0.59 -9.43
N GLY A 146 -6.93 -0.51 -10.53
CA GLY A 146 -6.35 -0.43 -11.86
C GLY A 146 -5.46 -1.62 -12.22
N LEU A 147 -5.82 -2.82 -11.75
CA LEU A 147 -5.17 -4.05 -12.19
C LEU A 147 -5.38 -4.24 -13.69
N ASP A 148 -4.27 -4.36 -14.41
CA ASP A 148 -4.23 -4.56 -15.86
C ASP A 148 -2.99 -5.38 -16.26
N VAL A 149 -2.99 -5.92 -17.47
CA VAL A 149 -1.88 -6.67 -18.06
C VAL A 149 -1.18 -5.81 -19.10
N PHE A 150 0.02 -5.33 -18.78
CA PHE A 150 0.81 -4.51 -19.68
C PHE A 150 1.61 -5.38 -20.66
N ARG A 151 1.50 -5.06 -21.96
CA ARG A 151 2.17 -5.78 -23.07
C ARG A 151 1.90 -7.29 -23.10
N GLY A 152 0.81 -7.76 -22.48
CA GLY A 152 0.44 -9.18 -22.44
C GLY A 152 1.26 -10.02 -21.45
N GLU A 153 2.28 -9.45 -20.81
CA GLU A 153 3.27 -10.20 -20.02
C GLU A 153 3.26 -9.82 -18.55
N ALA A 154 3.28 -8.53 -18.22
CA ALA A 154 3.45 -8.06 -16.84
C ALA A 154 2.13 -7.55 -16.25
N CYS A 155 1.79 -8.00 -15.03
CA CYS A 155 0.66 -7.44 -14.29
C CYS A 155 1.07 -6.13 -13.62
N GLN A 156 0.25 -5.09 -13.79
CA GLN A 156 0.45 -3.81 -13.12
C GLN A 156 -0.81 -3.40 -12.37
N PHE A 157 -0.63 -2.88 -11.16
CA PHE A 157 -1.74 -2.37 -10.36
C PHE A 157 -1.25 -1.26 -9.42
N ASN A 158 -2.20 -0.47 -8.92
CA ASN A 158 -1.94 0.56 -7.92
C ASN A 158 -2.32 0.05 -6.53
N THR A 159 -1.58 0.47 -5.52
CA THR A 159 -1.90 0.18 -4.12
C THR A 159 -1.52 1.37 -3.22
N LYS A 160 -1.81 1.24 -1.92
CA LYS A 160 -1.41 2.17 -0.87
C LYS A 160 -0.60 1.41 0.17
N LEU A 161 0.27 2.10 0.90
CA LEU A 161 1.07 1.49 1.97
C LEU A 161 0.21 0.71 2.98
N SER A 162 -0.94 1.27 3.39
CA SER A 162 -1.91 0.59 4.29
C SER A 162 -2.54 -0.71 3.75
N GLY A 163 -2.38 -0.99 2.46
CA GLY A 163 -2.86 -2.20 1.79
C GLY A 163 -1.82 -3.31 1.69
N ILE A 164 -0.58 -3.02 2.09
CA ILE A 164 0.57 -3.91 2.02
C ILE A 164 0.88 -4.44 3.42
N LYS A 165 1.18 -5.73 3.50
CA LYS A 165 1.73 -6.40 4.68
C LYS A 165 2.86 -7.31 4.25
N VAL A 166 3.93 -7.34 5.04
CA VAL A 166 4.95 -8.39 4.94
C VAL A 166 4.48 -9.54 5.81
N GLU A 167 4.44 -10.74 5.23
CA GLU A 167 4.04 -11.96 5.94
C GLU A 167 5.29 -12.63 6.49
N ASP A 168 5.37 -12.73 7.82
CA ASP A 168 6.39 -13.51 8.50
C ASP A 168 5.98 -14.99 8.46
N PHE A 169 6.31 -15.68 7.37
CA PHE A 169 6.35 -17.13 7.39
C PHE A 169 7.61 -17.55 8.13
N GLY A 170 7.57 -17.47 9.47
CA GLY A 170 8.63 -17.96 10.32
C GLY A 170 9.03 -19.36 9.86
N GLN A 171 10.31 -19.55 9.53
CA GLN A 171 10.88 -20.87 9.24
C GLN A 171 10.48 -21.79 10.39
N LYS A 172 9.57 -22.74 10.13
CA LYS A 172 9.33 -23.82 11.08
C LYS A 172 10.64 -24.56 11.26
N GLU A 173 11.06 -24.62 12.51
CA GLU A 173 12.27 -25.28 12.98
C GLU A 173 12.43 -26.68 12.39
N GLY A 174 13.64 -26.95 11.91
CA GLY A 174 14.16 -28.28 11.63
C GLY A 174 15.62 -28.36 12.07
N SER A 175 15.93 -27.85 13.27
CA SER A 175 17.22 -28.12 13.92
C SER A 175 17.12 -29.43 14.69
N ASP A 176 17.07 -30.55 13.96
CA ASP A 176 17.45 -31.82 14.56
C ASP A 176 18.95 -31.79 14.82
N LYS A 177 19.29 -31.36 16.04
CA LYS A 177 20.61 -31.55 16.63
C LYS A 177 20.91 -33.05 16.62
N GLU A 178 21.79 -33.43 15.72
CA GLU A 178 22.56 -34.66 15.79
C GLU A 178 23.28 -34.69 17.16
N LYS A 179 22.66 -35.36 18.14
CA LYS A 179 23.32 -35.72 19.40
C LYS A 179 24.34 -36.80 19.07
N GLY A 180 25.57 -36.39 18.78
CA GLY A 180 26.75 -37.24 18.89
C GLY A 180 26.81 -37.83 20.30
N ARG A 181 26.38 -39.08 20.42
CA ARG A 181 26.51 -39.88 21.64
C ARG A 181 27.91 -40.46 21.62
N ALA A 182 28.80 -39.87 22.41
CA ALA A 182 30.07 -40.49 22.78
C ALA A 182 29.77 -41.86 23.38
N HIS A 183 30.38 -42.91 22.81
CA HIS A 183 30.45 -44.22 23.45
C HIS A 183 31.90 -44.44 23.85
N ASP A 184 32.15 -44.31 25.15
CA ASP A 184 33.33 -44.84 25.81
C ASP A 184 33.31 -46.36 25.76
N GLY A 185 34.47 -46.93 25.43
CA GLY A 185 35.06 -48.10 26.08
C GLY A 185 34.45 -49.47 25.81
N GLN A 186 35.20 -50.31 25.07
CA GLN A 186 35.61 -51.64 25.53
C GLN A 186 36.69 -52.21 24.60
N ASP A 187 37.88 -52.43 25.15
CA ASP A 187 38.75 -53.59 24.93
C ASP A 187 39.62 -53.79 26.18
#